data_AF-A0A430RX66-F1
#
_entry.id   AF-A0A430RX66-F1
#
_cell.length_a   1.000
_cell.length_b   1.000
_cell.length_c   1.000
_cell.angle_alpha   90.00
_cell.angle_beta   90.00
_cell.angle_gamma   90.00
#
_symmetry.space_group_name_H-M   'P 1'
#
loop_
_entity.id
_entity.type
_entity.pdbx_description
1 polymer ?
#
loop_
_entity_poly.entity_id
_entity_poly.type
_entity_poly.pdbx_seq_one_letter_code
_entity_poly.pdbx_strand_id
1 'polypeptide(L)'
;VVRVEGDYKEPSAEEYQRLLEAVRNGASPEQMDLLRGLEVWIRHPDGRTSVYAHLEGPYSGLKVGQRVYRGDPVGYVGSTGLMGGAPRLLFEIWEGEPDRGRFLFQGLSREELLEEAKAFFRLE
;
A
#
# COMPACT_ATOMS: atom_id res chain seq x y z
N VAL A 1 2.42 6.98 12.11
CA VAL A 1 1.87 5.67 11.71
C VAL A 1 0.38 5.67 12.00
N VAL A 2 -0.46 5.37 11.00
CA VAL A 2 -1.93 5.35 11.15
C VAL A 2 -2.54 3.96 10.94
N ARG A 3 -1.80 3.02 10.33
CA ARG A 3 -2.17 1.60 10.23
C ARG A 3 -0.92 0.74 10.32
N VAL A 4 -1.03 -0.39 11.00
CA VAL A 4 -0.03 -1.47 11.04
C VAL A 4 -0.82 -2.77 10.97
N GLU A 5 -0.81 -3.41 9.81
CA GLU A 5 -1.42 -4.72 9.60
C GLU A 5 -0.38 -5.80 9.92
N GLY A 6 -0.77 -6.80 10.71
CA GLY A 6 0.11 -7.81 11.28
C GLY A 6 -0.50 -9.21 11.38
N ASP A 7 -1.77 -9.39 11.00
CA ASP A 7 -2.49 -10.65 11.12
C ASP A 7 -3.12 -11.15 9.80
N TYR A 8 -2.76 -10.53 8.67
CA TYR A 8 -3.16 -10.96 7.33
C TYR A 8 -2.93 -12.45 7.08
N LYS A 9 -3.92 -13.08 6.44
CA LYS A 9 -3.86 -14.45 5.96
C LYS A 9 -4.27 -14.48 4.49
N GLU A 10 -3.51 -15.24 3.70
CA GLU A 10 -3.85 -15.44 2.30
C GLU A 10 -5.21 -16.12 2.18
N PRO A 11 -6.09 -15.64 1.29
CA PRO A 11 -7.31 -16.36 0.94
C PRO A 11 -6.95 -17.67 0.22
N SER A 12 -7.91 -18.59 0.16
CA SER A 12 -7.78 -19.75 -0.74
C SER A 12 -7.70 -19.29 -2.20
N ALA A 13 -7.15 -20.13 -3.08
CA ALA A 13 -7.09 -19.84 -4.51
C ALA A 13 -8.48 -19.54 -5.10
N GLU A 14 -9.52 -20.25 -4.64
CA GLU A 14 -10.90 -20.03 -5.10
C GLU A 14 -11.46 -18.68 -4.63
N GLU A 15 -11.23 -18.32 -3.37
CA GLU A 15 -11.63 -17.01 -2.83
C GLU A 15 -10.90 -15.87 -3.53
N TYR A 16 -9.62 -16.05 -3.84
CA TYR A 16 -8.85 -15.06 -4.59
C TYR A 16 -9.37 -14.87 -6.01
N GLN A 17 -9.72 -15.95 -6.72
CA GLN A 17 -10.34 -15.81 -8.05
C GLN A 17 -11.67 -15.05 -7.99
N ARG A 18 -12.52 -15.36 -7.00
CA ARG A 18 -13.77 -14.61 -6.77
C ARG A 18 -13.52 -13.14 -6.44
N LEU A 19 -12.48 -12.85 -5.65
CA LEU A 19 -12.05 -11.48 -5.35
C LEU A 19 -11.66 -10.75 -6.63
N LEU A 20 -10.82 -11.33 -7.49
CA LEU A 20 -10.38 -10.73 -8.75
C LEU A 20 -11.57 -10.43 -9.69
N GLU A 21 -12.56 -11.31 -9.75
CA GLU A 21 -13.80 -11.08 -10.51
C GLU A 21 -14.62 -9.92 -9.93
N ALA A 22 -14.75 -9.86 -8.61
CA ALA A 22 -15.53 -8.81 -7.94
C ALA A 22 -14.92 -7.41 -8.10
N VAL A 23 -13.58 -7.31 -8.15
CA VAL A 23 -12.89 -6.02 -8.19
C VAL A 23 -12.66 -5.44 -9.58
N ARG A 24 -13.15 -6.10 -10.66
CA ARG A 24 -12.91 -5.66 -12.05
C ARG A 24 -13.35 -4.22 -12.34
N ASN A 25 -14.33 -3.72 -11.60
CA ASN A 25 -14.87 -2.37 -11.74
C ASN A 25 -14.57 -1.47 -10.53
N GLY A 26 -13.55 -1.82 -9.75
CA GLY A 26 -13.20 -1.17 -8.50
C GLY A 26 -13.37 -2.10 -7.30
N ALA A 27 -12.56 -1.85 -6.27
CA ALA A 27 -12.55 -2.61 -5.02
C ALA A 27 -13.08 -1.76 -3.87
N SER A 28 -13.77 -2.39 -2.91
CA SER A 28 -14.00 -1.77 -1.59
C SER A 28 -12.69 -1.70 -0.79
N PRO A 29 -12.62 -0.88 0.27
CA PRO A 29 -11.46 -0.86 1.16
C PRO A 29 -11.10 -2.25 1.70
N GLU A 30 -12.09 -3.05 2.10
CA GLU A 30 -11.85 -4.40 2.65
C GLU A 30 -11.32 -5.37 1.59
N GLN A 31 -11.74 -5.20 0.33
CA GLN A 31 -11.18 -5.96 -0.79
C GLN A 31 -9.76 -5.52 -1.11
N MET A 32 -9.46 -4.21 -0.99
CA MET A 32 -8.10 -3.71 -1.15
C MET A 32 -7.17 -4.21 -0.05
N ASP A 33 -7.62 -4.30 1.19
CA ASP A 33 -6.83 -4.90 2.29
C ASP A 33 -6.38 -6.32 1.93
N LEU A 34 -7.26 -7.13 1.32
CA LEU A 34 -6.92 -8.47 0.84
C LEU A 34 -5.89 -8.44 -0.30
N LEU A 35 -6.01 -7.50 -1.23
CA LEU A 35 -5.08 -7.36 -2.36
C LEU A 35 -3.72 -6.80 -1.94
N ARG A 36 -3.66 -6.00 -0.86
CA ARG A 36 -2.42 -5.40 -0.35
C ARG A 36 -1.63 -6.33 0.56
N GLY A 37 -2.30 -7.26 1.24
CA GLY A 37 -1.64 -8.14 2.22
C GLY A 37 -1.24 -7.38 3.48
N LEU A 38 -0.11 -7.75 4.08
CA LEU A 38 0.45 -6.99 5.20
C LEU A 38 0.90 -5.61 4.74
N GLU A 39 0.56 -4.59 5.52
CA GLU A 39 0.77 -3.20 5.14
C GLU A 39 0.97 -2.26 6.34
N VAL A 40 1.61 -1.12 6.06
CA VAL A 40 1.78 -0.02 7.01
C VAL A 40 1.42 1.29 6.34
N TRP A 41 0.63 2.12 7.02
CA TRP A 41 0.24 3.43 6.52
C TRP A 41 0.86 4.55 7.35
N ILE A 42 1.42 5.54 6.67
CA ILE A 42 2.04 6.72 7.28
C ILE A 42 1.31 7.98 6.80
N ARG A 43 0.63 8.67 7.73
CA ARG A 43 0.09 10.01 7.49
C ARG A 43 1.21 11.04 7.59
N HIS A 44 1.29 11.92 6.60
CA HIS A 44 2.24 13.02 6.49
C HIS A 44 1.63 14.34 6.96
N PRO A 45 2.45 15.34 7.36
CA PRO A 45 1.96 16.63 7.86
C PRO A 45 1.13 17.43 6.86
N ASP A 46 1.34 17.22 5.55
CA ASP A 46 0.58 17.86 4.47
C ASP A 46 -0.77 17.20 4.18
N GLY A 47 -1.17 16.22 5.00
CA GLY A 47 -2.46 15.53 4.88
C GLY A 47 -2.43 14.29 3.99
N ARG A 48 -1.34 14.02 3.26
CA ARG A 48 -1.19 12.80 2.44
C ARG A 48 -0.91 11.56 3.28
N THR A 49 -1.24 10.39 2.76
CA THR A 49 -0.88 9.10 3.37
C THR A 49 -0.07 8.28 2.39
N SER A 50 1.06 7.73 2.83
CA SER A 50 1.76 6.68 2.08
C SER A 50 1.40 5.29 2.60
N VAL A 51 1.24 4.34 1.68
CA VAL A 51 0.97 2.92 1.96
C VAL A 51 2.18 2.11 1.52
N TYR A 52 2.63 1.21 2.40
CA TYR A 52 3.67 0.22 2.12
C TYR A 52 3.05 -1.15 2.30
N ALA A 53 2.92 -1.92 1.23
CA ALA A 53 2.15 -3.15 1.20
C ALA A 53 2.92 -4.31 0.55
N HIS A 54 2.32 -5.50 0.55
CA HIS A 54 2.93 -6.80 0.31
C HIS A 54 4.10 -7.10 1.26
N LEU A 55 4.03 -6.62 2.49
CA LEU A 55 5.11 -6.80 3.46
C LEU A 55 5.20 -8.28 3.89
N GLU A 56 6.38 -8.75 4.29
CA GLU A 56 6.49 -10.01 5.06
C GLU A 56 6.16 -9.79 6.54
N GLY A 57 6.26 -8.53 6.99
CA GLY A 57 5.92 -8.11 8.33
C GLY A 57 6.17 -6.61 8.56
N PRO A 58 5.42 -5.97 9.47
CA PRO A 58 5.74 -4.63 9.93
C PRO A 58 7.06 -4.63 10.72
N TYR A 59 7.70 -3.48 10.82
CA TYR A 59 8.94 -3.37 11.58
C TYR A 59 8.71 -3.68 13.07
N SER A 60 9.65 -4.37 13.70
CA SER A 60 9.48 -4.82 15.08
C SER A 60 9.24 -3.65 16.04
N GLY A 61 8.16 -3.75 16.82
CA GLY A 61 7.76 -2.72 17.77
C GLY A 61 7.05 -1.50 17.17
N LEU A 62 6.87 -1.44 15.84
CA LEU A 62 6.08 -0.39 15.19
C LEU A 62 4.61 -0.49 15.62
N LYS A 63 4.02 0.63 16.02
CA LYS A 63 2.62 0.69 16.48
C LYS A 63 1.87 1.85 15.86
N VAL A 64 0.55 1.71 15.73
CA VAL A 64 -0.34 2.82 15.39
C VAL A 64 -0.16 3.96 16.41
N GLY A 65 -0.13 5.21 15.92
CA GLY A 65 0.15 6.40 16.72
C GLY A 65 1.63 6.73 16.88
N GLN A 66 2.55 5.79 16.58
CA GLN A 66 3.98 6.07 16.63
C GLN A 66 4.38 7.12 15.59
N ARG A 67 5.23 8.06 16.01
CA ARG A 67 5.90 9.00 15.10
C ARG A 67 7.13 8.33 14.51
N VAL A 68 7.27 8.43 13.19
CA VAL A 68 8.43 7.96 12.44
C VAL A 68 9.01 9.15 11.66
N TYR A 69 10.29 9.05 11.32
CA TYR A 69 11.04 10.03 10.56
C TYR A 69 11.52 9.42 9.25
N ARG A 70 11.91 10.29 8.30
CA ARG A 70 12.48 9.83 7.03
C ARG A 70 13.74 9.01 7.29
N GLY A 71 13.75 7.77 6.79
CA GLY A 71 14.84 6.81 6.99
C GLY A 71 14.55 5.76 8.05
N ASP A 72 13.51 5.95 8.89
CA ASP A 72 13.08 4.92 9.83
C ASP A 72 12.48 3.73 9.06
N PRO A 73 12.85 2.48 9.44
CA PRO A 73 12.23 1.30 8.86
C PRO A 73 10.78 1.17 9.36
N VAL A 74 9.89 0.78 8.45
CA VAL A 74 8.46 0.59 8.75
C VAL A 74 7.98 -0.85 8.49
N GLY A 75 8.76 -1.64 7.77
CA GLY A 75 8.46 -3.04 7.49
C GLY A 75 9.53 -3.67 6.62
N TYR A 76 9.28 -4.92 6.26
CA TYR A 76 10.16 -5.71 5.42
C TYR A 76 9.39 -6.15 4.17
N VAL A 77 10.02 -6.05 2.99
CA VAL A 77 9.39 -6.44 1.72
C VAL A 77 9.13 -7.94 1.70
N GLY A 78 7.94 -8.34 1.30
CA GLY A 78 7.54 -9.74 1.17
C GLY A 78 6.65 -9.95 -0.05
N SER A 79 5.78 -10.94 0.06
CA SER A 79 4.87 -11.38 -1.00
C SER A 79 3.43 -11.61 -0.53
N THR A 80 3.04 -11.08 0.62
CA THR A 80 1.66 -11.21 1.11
C THR A 80 0.68 -10.49 0.18
N GLY A 81 -0.49 -11.07 -0.05
CA GLY A 81 -1.48 -10.56 -1.02
C GLY A 81 -1.12 -10.87 -2.48
N LEU A 82 0.00 -11.55 -2.75
CA LEU A 82 0.44 -11.91 -4.11
C LEU A 82 0.20 -13.39 -4.45
N MET A 83 -0.45 -14.16 -3.57
CA MET A 83 -0.74 -15.59 -3.78
C MET A 83 0.49 -16.43 -4.18
N GLY A 84 1.63 -16.20 -3.52
CA GLY A 84 2.89 -16.89 -3.82
C GLY A 84 3.73 -16.28 -4.93
N GLY A 85 3.36 -15.09 -5.43
CA GLY A 85 4.16 -14.31 -6.36
C GLY A 85 5.53 -13.86 -5.78
N ALA A 86 6.41 -13.40 -6.66
CA ALA A 86 7.73 -12.91 -6.27
C ALA A 86 7.63 -11.67 -5.36
N PRO A 87 8.47 -11.56 -4.31
CA PRO A 87 8.45 -10.41 -3.42
C PRO A 87 8.64 -9.06 -4.11
N ARG A 88 7.83 -8.07 -3.74
CA ARG A 88 7.87 -6.70 -4.28
C ARG A 88 7.20 -5.72 -3.32
N LEU A 89 7.62 -4.46 -3.36
CA LEU A 89 6.91 -3.40 -2.64
C LEU A 89 5.74 -2.89 -3.47
N LEU A 90 4.55 -2.81 -2.87
CA LEU A 90 3.52 -1.87 -3.31
C LEU A 90 3.69 -0.57 -2.52
N PHE A 91 3.89 0.52 -3.24
CA PHE A 91 4.02 1.85 -2.67
C PHE A 91 2.99 2.77 -3.27
N GLU A 92 2.13 3.33 -2.43
CA GLU A 92 1.05 4.22 -2.85
C GLU A 92 1.15 5.55 -2.12
N ILE A 93 0.64 6.62 -2.74
CA ILE A 93 0.45 7.91 -2.09
C ILE A 93 -0.98 8.39 -2.35
N TRP A 94 -1.67 8.71 -1.27
CA TRP A 94 -3.05 9.16 -1.29
C TRP A 94 -3.16 10.57 -0.72
N GLU A 95 -4.05 11.38 -1.29
CA GLU A 95 -4.52 12.60 -0.63
C GLU A 95 -5.59 12.22 0.39
N GLY A 96 -5.27 12.33 1.68
CA GLY A 96 -6.18 11.94 2.75
C GLY A 96 -6.07 10.46 3.14
N GLU A 97 -7.20 9.82 3.40
CA GLU A 97 -7.29 8.41 3.80
C GLU A 97 -7.20 7.51 2.56
N PRO A 98 -6.35 6.46 2.55
CA PRO A 98 -6.35 5.47 1.47
C PRO A 98 -7.74 4.89 1.20
N ASP A 99 -8.03 4.58 -0.06
CA ASP A 99 -9.33 4.07 -0.58
C ASP A 99 -10.53 5.02 -0.50
N ARG A 100 -10.41 6.16 0.19
CA ARG A 100 -11.43 7.23 0.21
C ARG A 100 -10.96 8.51 -0.48
N GLY A 101 -9.66 8.76 -0.43
CA GLY A 101 -9.00 9.92 -1.00
C GLY A 101 -8.64 9.75 -2.47
N ARG A 102 -8.02 10.77 -3.06
CA ARG A 102 -7.45 10.67 -4.41
C ARG A 102 -6.16 9.85 -4.37
N PHE A 103 -6.09 8.79 -5.15
CA PHE A 103 -4.83 8.06 -5.38
C PHE A 103 -3.97 8.87 -6.36
N LEU A 104 -2.77 9.27 -5.93
CA LEU A 104 -1.88 10.05 -6.79
C LEU A 104 -1.39 9.21 -7.97
N PHE A 105 -1.23 9.86 -9.11
CA PHE A 105 -0.78 9.27 -10.38
C PHE A 105 -1.72 8.24 -11.01
N GLN A 106 -2.92 8.02 -10.44
CA GLN A 106 -3.91 7.14 -11.04
C GLN A 106 -4.40 7.69 -12.38
N GLY A 107 -4.48 6.81 -13.38
CA GLY A 107 -4.99 7.15 -14.71
C GLY A 107 -3.97 7.80 -15.64
N LEU A 108 -2.76 8.08 -15.17
CA LEU A 108 -1.66 8.56 -16.01
C LEU A 108 -1.08 7.44 -16.87
N SER A 109 -0.58 7.80 -18.06
CA SER A 109 0.32 6.94 -18.81
C SER A 109 1.63 6.69 -18.05
N ARG A 110 2.41 5.71 -18.50
CA ARG A 110 3.70 5.40 -17.86
C ARG A 110 4.66 6.59 -17.93
N GLU A 111 4.69 7.28 -19.06
CA GLU A 111 5.55 8.44 -19.30
C GLU A 111 5.16 9.61 -18.40
N GLU A 112 3.87 9.95 -18.34
CA GLU A 112 3.33 11.00 -17.46
C GLU A 112 3.58 10.69 -15.98
N LEU A 113 3.35 9.44 -15.56
CA LEU A 113 3.62 9.01 -14.19
C LEU A 113 5.08 9.23 -13.82
N LEU A 114 6.02 8.87 -14.70
CA LEU A 114 7.45 9.03 -14.41
C LEU A 114 7.85 10.51 -14.34
N GLU A 115 7.31 11.35 -15.21
CA GLU A 115 7.56 12.80 -15.19
C GLU A 115 6.99 13.45 -13.91
N GLU A 116 5.71 13.21 -13.62
CA GLU A 116 5.06 13.77 -12.43
C GLU A 116 5.69 13.25 -11.14
N ALA A 117 6.03 11.96 -11.06
CA ALA A 117 6.67 11.38 -9.88
C ALA A 117 8.05 12.01 -9.65
N LYS A 118 8.87 12.23 -10.69
CA LYS A 118 10.17 12.90 -10.54
C LYS A 118 10.01 14.30 -9.98
N ALA A 119 9.09 15.10 -10.53
CA ALA A 119 8.80 16.44 -10.02
C ALA A 119 8.30 16.40 -8.57
N PHE A 120 7.37 15.49 -8.28
CA PHE A 120 6.76 15.32 -6.96
C PHE A 120 7.77 14.94 -5.88
N PHE A 121 8.63 13.96 -6.16
CA PHE A 121 9.65 13.48 -5.23
C PHE A 121 10.94 14.31 -5.27
N ARG A 122 11.01 15.31 -6.16
CA ARG A 122 12.21 16.13 -6.38
C ARG A 122 13.44 15.26 -6.72
N LEU A 123 13.21 14.28 -7.59
CA LEU A 123 14.27 13.43 -8.13
C LEU A 123 14.87 14.14 -9.35
N GLU A 124 16.19 14.35 -9.32
CA GLU A 124 16.96 14.87 -10.46
C GLU A 124 17.03 13.85 -11.61
#